data_AF-M3IRM8-F1
#
_entry.id   AF-M3IRM8-F1
#
_cell.length_a   1.000
_cell.length_b   1.000
_cell.length_c   1.000
_cell.angle_alpha   90.00
_cell.angle_beta   90.00
_cell.angle_gamma   90.00
#
_symmetry.space_group_name_H-M   'P 1'
#
loop_
_entity.id
_entity.type
_entity.pdbx_description
1 polymer ?
#
loop_
_entity_poly.entity_id
_entity_poly.type
_entity_poly.pdbx_seq_one_letter_code
_entity_poly.pdbx_strand_id
1 'polypeptide(L)'
;MSSFDTDSSNVVLPSNLSLPDYVPLRRDAVRDFEDQFRQTTTDDIYSAQLLQVKSMAEHYITYIMSNSHLNFSEKTLEEYIKTFENLSKVQQESHKLKQIHDLPNIRSFSSRETQELTLDSLDEFHAANQPNFTDVIRQEYSNVKTRSTSNDASREFYTFLRSVLFVCKNPEDAIPDEKSSNDDDDDDDEINISGGKVSLKDPITLNYFETPVLSKRCKHTYEESSIRTHLRTNNTCPISGCSAMLTLGDLKPDKLMRIRIRSAIRVEKRHDKNLETVV
;
A
#
# COMPACT_ATOMS: atom_id res chain seq x y z
N MET A 1 -77.91 -15.31 -28.97
CA MET A 1 -77.80 -14.50 -27.74
C MET A 1 -76.55 -14.98 -27.04
N SER A 2 -75.52 -14.13 -27.02
CA SER A 2 -74.17 -14.43 -26.54
C SER A 2 -74.15 -14.42 -25.03
N SER A 3 -73.84 -15.56 -24.42
CA SER A 3 -73.50 -15.66 -23.00
C SER A 3 -72.11 -15.05 -22.83
N PHE A 4 -72.05 -13.87 -22.21
CA PHE A 4 -70.79 -13.33 -21.70
C PHE A 4 -70.51 -14.01 -20.37
N ASP A 5 -69.60 -14.98 -20.37
CA ASP A 5 -68.94 -15.43 -19.16
C ASP A 5 -68.01 -14.30 -18.70
N THR A 6 -68.47 -13.52 -17.72
CA THR A 6 -67.59 -12.68 -16.91
C THR A 6 -66.81 -13.59 -15.98
N ASP A 7 -65.66 -14.07 -16.45
CA ASP A 7 -64.61 -14.60 -15.59
C ASP A 7 -63.98 -13.44 -14.82
N SER A 8 -64.67 -13.00 -13.75
CA SER A 8 -64.09 -12.11 -12.75
C SER A 8 -63.18 -12.94 -11.87
N SER A 9 -61.97 -13.21 -12.36
CA SER A 9 -60.85 -13.55 -11.49
C SER A 9 -60.77 -12.44 -10.44
N ASN A 10 -61.11 -12.76 -9.18
CA ASN A 10 -60.97 -11.86 -8.04
C ASN A 10 -59.49 -11.46 -7.93
N VAL A 11 -59.10 -10.35 -8.57
CA VAL A 11 -57.82 -9.71 -8.34
C VAL A 11 -57.94 -9.06 -6.97
N VAL A 12 -57.63 -9.83 -5.93
CA VAL A 12 -57.51 -9.31 -4.57
C VAL A 12 -56.33 -8.36 -4.60
N LEU A 13 -56.62 -7.07 -4.54
CA LEU A 13 -55.57 -6.05 -4.44
C LEU A 13 -54.77 -6.30 -3.15
N PRO A 14 -53.43 -6.24 -3.21
CA PRO A 14 -52.59 -6.50 -2.06
C PRO A 14 -52.92 -5.54 -0.91
N SER A 15 -52.73 -6.05 0.31
CA SER A 15 -53.18 -5.39 1.55
C SER A 15 -52.41 -4.08 1.81
N ASN A 16 -51.20 -3.99 1.27
CA ASN A 16 -50.29 -2.87 1.41
C ASN A 16 -49.62 -2.60 0.04
N LEU A 17 -49.71 -1.36 -0.45
CA LEU A 17 -49.11 -0.93 -1.72
C LEU A 17 -47.74 -0.25 -1.56
N SER A 18 -47.20 -0.20 -0.33
CA SER A 18 -45.84 0.29 -0.10
C SER A 18 -44.79 -0.69 -0.61
N LEU A 19 -43.54 -0.24 -0.73
CA LEU A 19 -42.45 -1.14 -1.09
C LEU A 19 -42.11 -2.05 0.10
N PRO A 20 -41.86 -3.35 -0.14
CA PRO A 20 -41.39 -4.26 0.90
C PRO A 20 -39.94 -3.95 1.31
N ASP A 21 -39.58 -4.31 2.54
CA ASP A 21 -38.22 -4.12 3.06
C ASP A 21 -37.18 -4.96 2.30
N TYR A 22 -37.59 -6.13 1.80
CA TYR A 22 -36.79 -6.99 0.93
C TYR A 22 -37.29 -6.94 -0.51
N VAL A 23 -36.38 -6.70 -1.46
CA VAL A 23 -36.69 -6.72 -2.90
C VAL A 23 -35.83 -7.79 -3.60
N PRO A 24 -36.44 -8.69 -4.40
CA PRO A 24 -35.68 -9.70 -5.14
C PRO A 24 -34.78 -9.05 -6.19
N LEU A 25 -33.55 -9.53 -6.29
CA LEU A 25 -32.61 -9.04 -7.30
C LEU A 25 -33.04 -9.51 -8.70
N ARG A 26 -33.15 -8.59 -9.64
CA ARG A 26 -33.51 -8.92 -11.02
C ARG A 26 -32.38 -9.64 -11.74
N ARG A 27 -32.74 -10.55 -12.67
CA ARG A 27 -31.77 -11.34 -13.45
C ARG A 27 -30.81 -10.49 -14.27
N ASP A 28 -31.26 -9.36 -14.79
CA ASP A 28 -30.40 -8.44 -15.54
C ASP A 28 -29.41 -7.71 -14.62
N ALA A 29 -29.83 -7.32 -13.42
CA ALA A 29 -28.93 -6.76 -12.40
C ALA A 29 -27.88 -7.78 -11.93
N VAL A 30 -28.24 -9.07 -11.80
CA VAL A 30 -27.27 -10.16 -11.54
C VAL A 30 -26.25 -10.25 -12.67
N ARG A 31 -26.72 -10.25 -13.92
CA ARG A 31 -25.82 -10.34 -15.08
C ARG A 31 -24.88 -9.15 -15.15
N ASP A 32 -25.39 -7.94 -14.96
CA ASP A 32 -24.60 -6.71 -14.98
C ASP A 32 -23.58 -6.68 -13.83
N PHE A 33 -23.91 -7.26 -12.67
CA PHE A 33 -22.97 -7.46 -11.57
C PHE A 33 -21.85 -8.45 -11.94
N GLU A 34 -22.19 -9.65 -12.43
CA GLU A 34 -21.23 -10.68 -12.84
C GLU A 34 -20.30 -10.20 -13.98
N ASP A 35 -20.83 -9.42 -14.92
CA ASP A 35 -20.07 -8.89 -16.04
C ASP A 35 -18.96 -7.90 -15.61
N GLN A 36 -19.09 -7.23 -14.45
CA GLN A 36 -18.03 -6.37 -13.89
C GLN A 36 -16.75 -7.13 -13.53
N PHE A 37 -16.85 -8.45 -13.31
CA PHE A 37 -15.73 -9.30 -12.91
C PHE A 37 -15.12 -10.12 -14.05
N ARG A 38 -15.76 -10.13 -15.23
CA ARG A 38 -15.28 -10.86 -16.40
C ARG A 38 -14.14 -10.07 -17.07
N GLN A 39 -12.90 -10.56 -16.87
CA GLN A 39 -11.69 -10.05 -17.52
C GLN A 39 -11.50 -8.53 -17.42
N THR A 40 -11.16 -8.09 -16.22
CA THR A 40 -10.82 -6.69 -15.96
C THR A 40 -9.39 -6.40 -16.44
N THR A 41 -9.25 -5.80 -17.61
CA THR A 41 -8.01 -5.12 -18.05
C THR A 41 -7.49 -4.10 -17.03
N THR A 42 -8.36 -3.63 -16.13
CA THR A 42 -8.05 -2.64 -15.09
C THR A 42 -6.99 -3.13 -14.09
N ASP A 43 -7.03 -4.39 -13.65
CA ASP A 43 -6.01 -4.93 -12.73
C ASP A 43 -4.61 -4.96 -13.36
N ASP A 44 -4.54 -5.35 -14.64
CA ASP A 44 -3.30 -5.33 -15.41
C ASP A 44 -2.80 -3.88 -15.59
N ILE A 45 -3.72 -2.93 -15.77
CA ILE A 45 -3.38 -1.50 -15.86
C ILE A 45 -2.79 -0.98 -14.55
N TYR A 46 -3.42 -1.24 -13.40
CA TYR A 46 -2.92 -0.75 -12.11
C TYR A 46 -1.56 -1.35 -11.75
N SER A 47 -1.40 -2.66 -11.97
CA SER A 47 -0.13 -3.34 -11.71
C SER A 47 0.99 -2.81 -12.62
N ALA A 48 0.71 -2.60 -13.91
CA ALA A 48 1.67 -2.00 -14.85
C ALA A 48 2.02 -0.55 -14.47
N GLN A 49 1.04 0.26 -14.08
CA GLN A 49 1.26 1.63 -13.62
C GLN A 49 2.12 1.67 -12.35
N LEU A 50 1.85 0.79 -11.38
CA LEU A 50 2.65 0.70 -10.16
C LEU A 50 4.12 0.38 -10.46
N LEU A 51 4.37 -0.56 -11.37
CA LEU A 51 5.73 -0.89 -11.84
C LEU A 51 6.39 0.28 -12.58
N GLN A 52 5.63 1.03 -13.38
CA GLN A 52 6.12 2.21 -14.07
C GLN A 52 6.54 3.30 -13.08
N VAL A 53 5.70 3.63 -12.10
CA VAL A 53 6.00 4.62 -11.06
C VAL A 53 7.22 4.20 -10.26
N LYS A 54 7.33 2.91 -9.92
CA LYS A 54 8.55 2.33 -9.30
C LYS A 54 9.80 2.61 -10.13
N SER A 55 9.77 2.22 -11.40
CA SER A 55 10.91 2.42 -12.29
C SER A 55 11.29 3.90 -12.40
N MET A 56 10.31 4.80 -12.53
CA MET A 56 10.56 6.24 -12.59
C MET A 56 11.22 6.77 -11.32
N ALA A 57 10.75 6.38 -10.14
CA ALA A 57 11.33 6.76 -8.86
C ALA A 57 12.75 6.19 -8.69
N GLU A 58 12.99 4.93 -9.09
CA GLU A 58 14.34 4.32 -9.08
C GLU A 58 15.32 5.06 -10.00
N HIS A 59 14.87 5.42 -11.20
CA HIS A 59 15.66 6.20 -12.15
C HIS A 59 15.97 7.59 -11.59
N TYR A 60 14.99 8.27 -11.01
CA TYR A 60 15.18 9.57 -10.35
C TYR A 60 16.25 9.51 -9.26
N ILE A 61 16.13 8.53 -8.35
CA ILE A 61 17.11 8.34 -7.26
C ILE A 61 18.50 8.04 -7.83
N THR A 62 18.60 7.12 -8.78
CA THR A 62 19.87 6.73 -9.40
C THR A 62 20.53 7.89 -10.14
N TYR A 63 19.74 8.68 -10.87
CA TYR A 63 20.21 9.86 -11.59
C TYR A 63 20.79 10.91 -10.64
N ILE A 64 20.10 11.22 -9.54
CA ILE A 64 20.61 12.18 -8.54
C ILE A 64 21.85 11.65 -7.84
N MET A 65 21.86 10.37 -7.48
CA MET A 65 23.02 9.76 -6.83
C MET A 65 24.26 9.79 -7.73
N SER A 66 24.09 9.65 -9.04
CA SER A 66 25.20 9.66 -10.02
C SER A 66 25.73 11.07 -10.30
N ASN A 67 24.95 12.12 -10.03
CA ASN A 67 25.30 13.50 -10.34
C ASN A 67 25.54 14.30 -9.05
N SER A 68 26.80 14.48 -8.65
CA SER A 68 27.19 15.11 -7.38
C SER A 68 26.64 16.52 -7.14
N HIS A 69 26.36 17.27 -8.21
CA HIS A 69 25.88 18.66 -8.18
C HIS A 69 24.36 18.80 -8.00
N LEU A 70 23.58 17.73 -8.25
CA LEU A 70 22.13 17.76 -8.10
C LEU A 70 21.70 17.55 -6.64
N ASN A 71 20.43 17.71 -6.33
CA ASN A 71 19.91 17.36 -4.99
C ASN A 71 18.53 16.77 -5.12
N PHE A 72 18.14 15.99 -4.11
CA PHE A 72 16.76 15.52 -4.01
C PHE A 72 15.80 16.70 -3.86
N SER A 73 14.70 16.62 -4.61
CA SER A 73 13.55 17.49 -4.51
C SER A 73 12.55 16.78 -3.61
N GLU A 74 12.33 17.34 -2.41
CA GLU A 74 11.36 16.81 -1.44
C GLU A 74 9.97 16.69 -2.07
N LYS A 75 9.54 17.72 -2.80
CA LYS A 75 8.27 17.74 -3.54
C LYS A 75 8.14 16.56 -4.52
N THR A 76 9.20 16.27 -5.27
CA THR A 76 9.17 15.19 -6.27
C THR A 76 9.10 13.81 -5.59
N LEU A 77 9.81 13.62 -4.47
CA LEU A 77 9.72 12.40 -3.68
C LEU A 77 8.32 12.24 -3.06
N GLU A 78 7.73 13.32 -2.54
CA GLU A 78 6.36 13.33 -2.01
C GLU A 78 5.32 12.99 -3.10
N GLU A 79 5.49 13.51 -4.31
CA GLU A 79 4.62 13.16 -5.46
C GLU A 79 4.72 11.67 -5.80
N TYR A 80 5.93 11.09 -5.80
CA TYR A 80 6.09 9.65 -5.99
C TYR A 80 5.44 8.83 -4.86
N ILE A 81 5.61 9.23 -3.60
CA ILE A 81 5.01 8.52 -2.45
C ILE A 81 3.47 8.54 -2.55
N LYS A 82 2.89 9.72 -2.79
CA LYS A 82 1.44 9.89 -2.94
C LYS A 82 0.87 9.08 -4.10
N THR A 83 1.57 9.05 -5.24
CA THR A 83 1.13 8.24 -6.39
C THR A 83 1.20 6.74 -6.09
N PHE A 84 2.23 6.28 -5.38
CA PHE A 84 2.34 4.90 -4.90
C PHE A 84 1.19 4.52 -3.95
N GLU A 85 0.86 5.38 -2.99
CA GLU A 85 -0.23 5.19 -2.03
C GLU A 85 -1.57 5.06 -2.75
N ASN A 86 -1.87 6.00 -3.65
CA ASN A 86 -3.11 6.01 -4.41
C ASN A 86 -3.28 4.75 -5.27
N LEU A 87 -2.23 4.35 -6.01
CA LEU A 87 -2.27 3.14 -6.83
C LEU A 87 -2.39 1.88 -5.99
N SER A 88 -1.71 1.83 -4.84
CA SER A 88 -1.79 0.70 -3.92
C SER A 88 -3.19 0.58 -3.30
N LYS A 89 -3.80 1.70 -2.91
CA LYS A 89 -5.18 1.74 -2.38
C LYS A 89 -6.17 1.24 -3.43
N VAL A 90 -6.09 1.74 -4.67
CA VAL A 90 -6.95 1.27 -5.78
C VAL A 90 -6.78 -0.23 -6.04
N GLN A 91 -5.54 -0.73 -6.03
CA GLN A 91 -5.28 -2.16 -6.21
C GLN A 91 -5.89 -3.00 -5.07
N GLN A 92 -5.78 -2.53 -3.82
CA GLN A 92 -6.37 -3.20 -2.66
C GLN A 92 -7.89 -3.23 -2.72
N GLU A 93 -8.54 -2.12 -3.06
CA GLU A 93 -10.00 -2.06 -3.20
C GLU A 93 -10.51 -2.94 -4.34
N SER A 94 -9.83 -2.98 -5.49
CA SER A 94 -10.16 -3.91 -6.59
C SER A 94 -10.09 -5.37 -6.14
N HIS A 95 -8.99 -5.73 -5.46
CA HIS A 95 -8.81 -7.09 -4.94
C HIS A 95 -9.84 -7.45 -3.87
N LYS A 96 -10.20 -6.50 -2.99
CA LYS A 96 -11.25 -6.65 -1.99
C LYS A 96 -12.60 -6.95 -2.63
N LEU A 97 -12.96 -6.20 -3.68
CA LEU A 97 -14.21 -6.42 -4.40
C LEU A 97 -14.27 -7.81 -5.04
N LYS A 98 -13.15 -8.28 -5.62
CA LYS A 98 -13.04 -9.65 -6.17
C LYS A 98 -13.17 -10.74 -5.11
N GLN A 99 -12.57 -10.53 -3.94
CA GLN A 99 -12.74 -11.46 -2.81
C GLN A 99 -14.20 -11.58 -2.39
N ILE A 100 -14.91 -10.45 -2.30
CA ILE A 100 -16.34 -10.43 -1.93
C ILE A 100 -17.18 -11.17 -2.96
N HIS A 101 -16.93 -10.93 -4.25
CA HIS A 101 -17.57 -11.65 -5.34
C HIS A 101 -17.42 -13.18 -5.21
N ASP A 102 -16.25 -13.64 -4.76
CA ASP A 102 -15.96 -15.07 -4.59
C ASP A 102 -16.53 -15.70 -3.32
N LEU A 103 -17.13 -14.90 -2.42
CA LEU A 103 -17.71 -15.42 -1.18
C LEU A 103 -18.94 -16.32 -1.46
N PRO A 104 -19.10 -17.43 -0.72
CA PRO A 104 -20.20 -18.38 -0.95
C PRO A 104 -21.60 -17.76 -0.79
N ASN A 105 -21.76 -16.84 0.15
CA ASN A 105 -23.03 -16.14 0.38
C ASN A 105 -23.40 -15.24 -0.81
N ILE A 106 -22.45 -14.51 -1.39
CA ILE A 106 -22.65 -13.68 -2.58
C ILE A 106 -22.96 -14.54 -3.81
N ARG A 107 -22.17 -15.58 -4.08
CA ARG A 107 -22.44 -16.52 -5.19
C ARG A 107 -23.80 -17.21 -5.08
N SER A 108 -24.29 -17.43 -3.86
CA SER A 108 -25.61 -18.00 -3.64
C SER A 108 -26.73 -17.08 -4.13
N PHE A 109 -26.56 -15.75 -4.10
CA PHE A 109 -27.55 -14.81 -4.64
C PHE A 109 -27.61 -14.85 -6.17
N SER A 110 -26.47 -14.93 -6.84
CA SER A 110 -26.42 -15.05 -8.32
C SER A 110 -27.05 -16.35 -8.84
N SER A 111 -27.13 -17.38 -8.00
CA SER A 111 -27.66 -18.71 -8.35
C SER A 111 -29.12 -18.93 -7.94
N ARG A 112 -29.72 -18.02 -7.16
CA ARG A 112 -31.12 -18.15 -6.71
C ARG A 112 -32.07 -17.79 -7.84
N GLU A 113 -32.98 -18.70 -8.18
CA GLU A 113 -34.18 -18.33 -8.93
C GLU A 113 -35.16 -17.66 -7.96
N THR A 114 -35.29 -16.33 -8.07
CA THR A 114 -36.26 -15.53 -7.33
C THR A 114 -37.49 -15.25 -8.19
N GLN A 115 -38.65 -15.24 -7.55
CA GLN A 115 -39.90 -14.78 -8.16
C GLN A 115 -39.82 -13.26 -8.42
N GLU A 116 -40.44 -12.81 -9.50
CA GLU A 116 -40.48 -11.38 -9.84
C GLU A 116 -41.44 -10.63 -8.91
N LEU A 117 -41.09 -9.40 -8.51
CA LEU A 117 -41.95 -8.53 -7.72
C LEU A 117 -43.10 -8.01 -8.59
N THR A 118 -44.24 -8.67 -8.50
CA THR A 118 -45.52 -8.28 -9.11
C THR A 118 -46.55 -7.96 -8.02
N LEU A 119 -47.69 -7.37 -8.40
CA LEU A 119 -48.80 -7.10 -7.48
C LEU A 119 -49.30 -8.36 -6.77
N ASP A 120 -49.26 -9.52 -7.45
CA ASP A 120 -49.71 -10.80 -6.90
C ASP A 120 -48.75 -11.36 -5.84
N SER A 121 -47.46 -11.03 -5.95
CA SER A 121 -46.40 -11.48 -5.03
C SER A 121 -46.09 -10.49 -3.91
N LEU A 122 -46.70 -9.29 -3.92
CA LEU A 122 -46.30 -8.17 -3.06
C LEU A 122 -46.45 -8.50 -1.57
N ASP A 123 -47.55 -9.15 -1.18
CA ASP A 123 -47.79 -9.54 0.20
C ASP A 123 -46.77 -10.61 0.69
N GLU A 124 -46.27 -11.48 -0.19
CA GLU A 124 -45.22 -12.46 0.13
C GLU A 124 -43.88 -11.76 0.43
N PHE A 125 -43.54 -10.73 -0.34
CA PHE A 125 -42.32 -9.95 -0.12
C PHE A 125 -42.41 -9.07 1.13
N HIS A 126 -43.60 -8.57 1.49
CA HIS A 126 -43.80 -7.89 2.78
C HIS A 126 -43.61 -8.83 3.98
N ALA A 127 -43.92 -10.12 3.83
CA ALA A 127 -43.71 -11.12 4.87
C ALA A 127 -42.27 -11.68 4.91
N ALA A 128 -41.47 -11.45 3.86
CA ALA A 128 -40.13 -11.99 3.73
C ALA A 128 -39.13 -11.25 4.64
N ASN A 129 -38.49 -11.98 5.56
CA ASN A 129 -37.41 -11.47 6.40
C ASN A 129 -36.04 -11.92 5.85
N GLN A 130 -35.66 -11.39 4.68
CA GLN A 130 -34.36 -11.65 4.06
C GLN A 130 -33.57 -10.35 3.87
N PRO A 131 -32.23 -10.39 4.00
CA PRO A 131 -31.42 -9.21 3.72
C PRO A 131 -31.38 -8.91 2.22
N ASN A 132 -31.40 -7.63 1.86
CA ASN A 132 -31.19 -7.22 0.48
C ASN A 132 -29.76 -7.54 0.03
N PHE A 133 -29.62 -7.90 -1.24
CA PHE A 133 -28.32 -8.20 -1.84
C PHE A 133 -27.29 -7.07 -1.62
N THR A 134 -27.73 -5.82 -1.74
CA THR A 134 -26.89 -4.63 -1.52
C THR A 134 -26.38 -4.52 -0.09
N ASP A 135 -27.19 -4.90 0.89
CA ASP A 135 -26.81 -4.83 2.30
C ASP A 135 -25.82 -5.94 2.66
N VAL A 136 -26.01 -7.14 2.09
CA VAL A 136 -25.03 -8.23 2.21
C VAL A 136 -23.68 -7.82 1.62
N ILE A 137 -23.65 -7.27 0.39
CA ILE A 137 -22.39 -6.78 -0.20
C ILE A 137 -21.75 -5.72 0.68
N ARG A 138 -22.52 -4.73 1.16
CA ARG A 138 -21.99 -3.64 2.00
C ARG A 138 -21.42 -4.17 3.30
N GLN A 139 -22.11 -5.11 3.96
CA GLN A 139 -21.65 -5.73 5.18
C GLN A 139 -20.36 -6.55 4.96
N GLU A 140 -20.32 -7.37 3.92
CA GLU A 140 -19.13 -8.14 3.57
C GLU A 140 -17.97 -7.21 3.20
N TYR A 141 -18.24 -6.12 2.50
CA TYR A 141 -17.23 -5.11 2.20
C TYR A 141 -16.65 -4.49 3.46
N SER A 142 -17.45 -4.16 4.46
CA SER A 142 -16.92 -3.67 5.74
C SER A 142 -16.13 -4.73 6.52
N ASN A 143 -16.50 -6.01 6.39
CA ASN A 143 -15.89 -7.10 7.14
C ASN A 143 -14.59 -7.63 6.52
N VAL A 144 -14.44 -7.54 5.20
CA VAL A 144 -13.22 -8.00 4.52
C VAL A 144 -12.06 -7.09 4.90
N LYS A 145 -11.19 -7.63 5.78
CA LYS A 145 -9.89 -7.04 6.06
C LYS A 145 -8.98 -7.25 4.85
N THR A 146 -8.43 -6.15 4.34
CA THR A 146 -7.41 -6.17 3.29
C THR A 146 -6.16 -6.86 3.82
N ARG A 147 -6.04 -8.17 3.62
CA ARG A 147 -4.73 -8.82 3.74
C ARG A 147 -3.84 -8.22 2.66
N SER A 148 -2.74 -7.59 3.07
CA SER A 148 -1.73 -7.07 2.15
C SER A 148 -1.15 -8.23 1.35
N THR A 149 -1.73 -8.54 0.20
CA THR A 149 -1.18 -9.47 -0.81
C THR A 149 -0.08 -8.80 -1.63
N SER A 150 0.48 -7.69 -1.12
CA SER A 150 1.46 -6.90 -1.85
C SER A 150 2.66 -7.77 -2.20
N ASN A 151 2.98 -7.74 -3.49
CA ASN A 151 4.26 -8.20 -3.99
C ASN A 151 5.35 -7.56 -3.13
N ASP A 152 6.10 -8.36 -2.38
CA ASP A 152 6.98 -7.90 -1.29
C ASP A 152 7.92 -6.79 -1.78
N ALA A 153 8.39 -6.90 -3.02
CA ALA A 153 9.30 -5.95 -3.67
C ALA A 153 8.73 -4.55 -3.94
N SER A 154 7.41 -4.37 -4.11
CA SER A 154 6.81 -3.03 -4.28
C SER A 154 6.65 -2.34 -2.93
N ARG A 155 6.27 -3.12 -1.91
CA ARG A 155 6.18 -2.63 -0.53
C ARG A 155 7.54 -2.27 0.03
N GLU A 156 8.55 -3.13 -0.17
CA GLU A 156 9.94 -2.83 0.19
C GLU A 156 10.42 -1.52 -0.47
N PHE A 157 10.14 -1.33 -1.76
CA PHE A 157 10.53 -0.11 -2.45
C PHE A 157 9.83 1.13 -1.91
N TYR A 158 8.54 1.02 -1.61
CA TYR A 158 7.77 2.09 -1.00
C TYR A 158 8.32 2.50 0.37
N THR A 159 8.62 1.53 1.24
CA THR A 159 9.28 1.81 2.55
C THR A 159 10.65 2.46 2.37
N PHE A 160 11.40 2.05 1.34
CA PHE A 160 12.66 2.67 0.99
C PHE A 160 12.46 4.12 0.52
N LEU A 161 11.45 4.40 -0.30
CA LEU A 161 11.16 5.75 -0.80
C LEU A 161 10.77 6.70 0.35
N ARG A 162 9.95 6.24 1.30
CA ARG A 162 9.64 6.99 2.53
C ARG A 162 10.90 7.25 3.36
N SER A 163 11.74 6.23 3.53
CA SER A 163 13.03 6.37 4.22
C SER A 163 13.93 7.40 3.53
N VAL A 164 13.96 7.44 2.19
CA VAL A 164 14.72 8.42 1.42
C VAL A 164 14.21 9.84 1.69
N LEU A 165 12.90 10.07 1.63
CA LEU A 165 12.31 11.38 1.94
C LEU A 165 12.65 11.82 3.37
N PHE A 166 12.48 10.93 4.35
CA PHE A 166 12.81 11.22 5.74
C PHE A 166 14.28 11.61 5.91
N VAL A 167 15.20 10.82 5.37
CA VAL A 167 16.64 11.07 5.44
C VAL A 167 17.06 12.36 4.72
N CYS A 168 16.33 12.75 3.67
CA CYS A 168 16.55 14.03 2.99
C CYS A 168 16.17 15.23 3.87
N LYS A 169 15.11 15.11 4.69
CA LYS A 169 14.69 16.14 5.64
C LYS A 169 15.55 16.15 6.91
N ASN A 170 15.83 14.96 7.43
CA ASN A 170 16.43 14.72 8.74
C ASN A 170 17.64 13.77 8.61
N PRO A 171 18.80 14.26 8.14
CA PRO A 171 19.95 13.40 7.84
C PRO A 171 20.65 12.82 9.06
N GLU A 172 20.50 13.40 10.26
CA GLU A 172 21.10 12.86 11.49
C GLU A 172 20.11 12.03 12.31
N ASP A 173 18.82 12.06 12.00
CA ASP A 173 17.83 11.41 12.86
C ASP A 173 17.67 9.93 12.50
N ALA A 174 17.46 9.10 13.53
CA ALA A 174 17.12 7.71 13.32
C ALA A 174 15.82 7.60 12.53
N ILE A 175 15.76 6.64 11.61
CA ILE A 175 14.50 6.37 10.89
C ILE A 175 13.58 5.69 11.91
N PRO A 176 12.36 6.21 12.10
CA PRO A 176 11.39 5.61 12.99
C PRO A 176 11.01 4.21 12.52
N ASP A 177 10.82 3.31 13.49
CA ASP A 177 10.31 1.98 13.20
C ASP A 177 8.82 2.06 12.83
N GLU A 178 8.49 1.72 11.57
CA GLU A 178 7.09 1.64 11.07
C GLU A 178 6.21 0.65 11.85
N LYS A 179 6.77 -0.16 12.75
CA LYS A 179 6.00 -1.12 13.59
C LYS A 179 5.25 -0.47 14.75
N SER A 180 5.38 0.85 14.94
CA SER A 180 4.67 1.57 16.00
C SER A 180 3.26 2.02 15.59
N SER A 181 2.92 1.96 14.29
CA SER A 181 1.55 2.11 13.79
C SER A 181 0.94 0.75 13.50
N ASN A 182 0.75 -0.05 14.55
CA ASN A 182 -0.37 -1.00 14.53
C ASN A 182 -1.57 -0.22 15.03
N ASP A 183 -2.32 0.38 14.11
CA ASP A 183 -3.76 0.24 14.05
C ASP A 183 -4.26 0.98 12.81
N ASP A 184 -5.27 0.39 12.21
CA ASP A 184 -6.10 0.99 11.20
C ASP A 184 -6.59 2.35 11.71
N ASP A 185 -6.02 3.46 11.25
CA ASP A 185 -6.79 4.65 10.93
C ASP A 185 -5.99 5.65 10.08
N ASP A 186 -6.74 6.20 9.13
CA ASP A 186 -6.39 7.21 8.16
C ASP A 186 -6.23 8.54 8.93
N ASP A 187 -5.07 8.80 9.51
CA ASP A 187 -4.72 10.15 9.98
C ASP A 187 -3.21 10.39 9.93
N ASP A 188 -2.85 11.65 9.67
CA ASP A 188 -1.51 12.19 9.51
C ASP A 188 -0.59 11.82 10.69
N ASP A 189 0.02 10.64 10.64
CA ASP A 189 0.90 10.16 11.71
C ASP A 189 2.19 10.99 11.74
N GLU A 190 2.18 11.93 12.68
CA GLU A 190 3.34 12.61 13.24
C GLU A 190 4.39 11.56 13.58
N ILE A 191 5.38 11.48 12.69
CA ILE A 191 6.50 10.56 12.79
C ILE A 191 7.16 10.77 14.15
N ASN A 192 6.90 9.87 15.11
CA ASN A 192 7.47 9.96 16.45
C ASN A 192 8.97 9.66 16.37
N ILE A 193 9.81 10.69 16.52
CA ILE A 193 11.27 10.59 16.48
C ILE A 193 11.74 9.95 17.80
N SER A 194 11.52 8.64 17.96
CA SER A 194 12.07 7.89 19.09
C SER A 194 13.46 7.37 18.74
N GLY A 195 14.46 8.24 18.69
CA GLY A 195 15.83 7.80 18.42
C GLY A 195 16.89 8.87 18.61
N GLY A 196 18.07 8.44 19.05
CA GLY A 196 19.27 9.28 19.06
C GLY A 196 19.80 9.58 17.65
N LYS A 197 20.88 10.36 17.57
CA LYS A 197 21.52 10.71 16.30
C LYS A 197 22.24 9.52 15.67
N VAL A 198 22.07 9.34 14.36
CA VAL A 198 22.79 8.38 13.52
C VAL A 198 24.17 8.95 13.18
N SER A 199 25.22 8.18 13.49
CA SER A 199 26.59 8.52 13.11
C SER A 199 26.79 8.43 11.58
N LEU A 200 27.39 9.46 11.00
CA LEU A 200 27.84 9.48 9.60
C LEU A 200 29.28 8.96 9.43
N LYS A 201 29.84 8.40 10.51
CA LYS A 201 31.20 7.86 10.57
C LYS A 201 31.18 6.35 10.64
N ASP A 202 32.12 5.73 9.95
CA ASP A 202 32.34 4.30 9.91
C ASP A 202 32.73 3.76 11.30
N PRO A 203 32.07 2.70 11.81
CA PRO A 203 32.38 2.14 13.12
C PRO A 203 33.78 1.51 13.22
N ILE A 204 34.44 1.21 12.09
CA ILE A 204 35.78 0.61 12.08
C ILE A 204 36.86 1.71 12.05
N THR A 205 36.75 2.65 11.11
CA THR A 205 37.79 3.68 10.89
C THR A 205 37.55 4.99 11.63
N LEU A 206 36.32 5.23 12.12
CA LEU A 206 35.87 6.50 12.71
C LEU A 206 35.95 7.71 11.76
N ASN A 207 36.20 7.47 10.47
CA ASN A 207 36.16 8.47 9.41
C ASN A 207 34.76 8.55 8.80
N TYR A 208 34.46 9.65 8.12
CA TYR A 208 33.22 9.77 7.35
C TYR A 208 33.16 8.70 6.25
N PHE A 209 31.97 8.15 6.05
CA PHE A 209 31.72 7.20 4.97
C PHE A 209 31.92 7.86 3.59
N GLU A 210 32.58 7.14 2.69
CA GLU A 210 32.71 7.48 1.27
C GLU A 210 31.89 6.49 0.42
N THR A 211 32.08 5.20 0.66
CA THR A 211 31.39 4.09 -0.02
C THR A 211 30.74 3.15 1.00
N PRO A 212 29.61 3.54 1.60
CA PRO A 212 28.98 2.75 2.65
C PRO A 212 28.34 1.47 2.09
N VAL A 213 28.52 0.37 2.82
CA VAL A 213 27.92 -0.95 2.56
C VAL A 213 27.18 -1.46 3.78
N LEU A 214 26.02 -2.09 3.55
CA LEU A 214 25.13 -2.64 4.56
C LEU A 214 25.21 -4.17 4.57
N SER A 215 25.34 -4.76 5.76
CA SER A 215 25.20 -6.20 5.94
C SER A 215 23.75 -6.64 5.86
N LYS A 216 23.44 -7.60 4.99
CA LYS A 216 22.11 -8.24 4.93
C LYS A 216 21.77 -9.02 6.20
N ARG A 217 22.78 -9.50 6.93
CA ARG A 217 22.67 -10.37 8.13
C ARG A 217 22.34 -9.59 9.39
N CYS A 218 23.13 -8.55 9.70
CA CYS A 218 23.01 -7.79 10.95
C CYS A 218 22.52 -6.35 10.77
N LYS A 219 22.31 -5.90 9.53
CA LYS A 219 21.85 -4.53 9.20
C LYS A 219 22.78 -3.40 9.68
N HIS A 220 24.04 -3.72 9.95
CA HIS A 220 25.06 -2.74 10.24
C HIS A 220 25.74 -2.22 8.97
N THR A 221 26.08 -0.93 8.97
CA THR A 221 26.71 -0.22 7.86
C THR A 221 28.20 -0.01 8.14
N TYR A 222 29.02 -0.17 7.12
CA TYR A 222 30.48 -0.04 7.17
C TYR A 222 30.99 0.69 5.93
N GLU A 223 32.20 1.25 6.02
CA GLU A 223 32.94 1.68 4.83
C GLU A 223 33.42 0.45 4.04
N GLU A 224 33.23 0.43 2.72
CA GLU A 224 33.52 -0.75 1.90
C GLU A 224 34.97 -1.22 2.03
N SER A 225 35.92 -0.28 2.00
CA SER A 225 37.35 -0.59 2.10
C SER A 225 37.73 -1.17 3.47
N SER A 226 37.12 -0.66 4.55
CA SER A 226 37.41 -1.08 5.92
C SER A 226 36.86 -2.46 6.23
N ILE A 227 35.59 -2.73 5.89
CA ILE A 227 34.99 -4.05 6.14
C ILE A 227 35.61 -5.14 5.27
N ARG A 228 35.99 -4.83 4.02
CA ARG A 228 36.70 -5.80 3.15
C ARG A 228 38.04 -6.20 3.75
N THR A 229 38.73 -5.27 4.40
CA THR A 229 40.00 -5.54 5.08
C THR A 229 39.78 -6.37 6.34
N HIS A 230 38.76 -6.04 7.14
CA HIS A 230 38.38 -6.79 8.34
C HIS A 230 38.02 -8.26 8.01
N LEU A 231 37.21 -8.46 6.97
CA LEU A 231 36.75 -9.80 6.55
C LEU A 231 37.86 -10.71 5.98
N ARG A 232 39.06 -10.19 5.75
CA ARG A 232 40.23 -11.01 5.39
C ARG A 232 40.82 -11.75 6.59
N THR A 233 40.67 -11.20 7.80
CA THR A 233 41.27 -11.74 9.03
C THR A 233 40.22 -12.29 9.98
N ASN A 234 39.01 -11.74 10.00
CA ASN A 234 37.94 -12.15 10.89
C ASN A 234 36.60 -12.14 10.15
N ASN A 235 35.83 -13.22 10.26
CA ASN A 235 34.50 -13.34 9.65
C ASN A 235 33.35 -12.90 10.56
N THR A 236 33.61 -12.26 11.71
CA THR A 236 32.56 -11.73 12.59
C THR A 236 32.30 -10.26 12.33
N CYS A 237 31.08 -9.81 12.63
CA CYS A 237 30.72 -8.40 12.68
C CYS A 237 31.68 -7.63 13.63
N PRO A 238 32.28 -6.50 13.19
CA PRO A 238 33.19 -5.72 14.02
C PRO A 238 32.49 -4.83 15.06
N ILE A 239 31.15 -4.71 15.00
CA ILE A 239 30.38 -3.95 16.00
C ILE A 239 30.26 -4.77 17.28
N SER A 240 30.72 -4.17 18.38
CA SER A 240 30.63 -4.72 19.74
C SER A 240 29.21 -5.19 20.07
N GLY A 241 29.09 -6.41 20.59
CA GLY A 241 27.80 -7.02 20.94
C GLY A 241 27.07 -7.71 19.80
N CYS A 242 27.56 -7.60 18.55
CA CYS A 242 27.00 -8.33 17.42
C CYS A 242 27.78 -9.62 17.16
N SER A 243 27.11 -10.77 17.24
CA SER A 243 27.70 -12.09 17.00
C SER A 243 27.53 -12.60 15.56
N ALA A 244 27.05 -11.75 14.63
CA ALA A 244 26.78 -12.17 13.26
C ALA A 244 28.08 -12.52 12.52
N MET A 245 28.09 -13.67 11.86
CA MET A 245 29.14 -14.04 10.91
C MET A 245 28.82 -13.44 9.53
N LEU A 246 29.81 -12.80 8.93
CA LEU A 246 29.70 -12.02 7.71
C LEU A 246 30.64 -12.60 6.65
N THR A 247 30.15 -12.60 5.41
CA THR A 247 30.95 -12.84 4.22
C THR A 247 30.85 -11.65 3.27
N LEU A 248 31.77 -11.56 2.29
CA LEU A 248 31.69 -10.52 1.26
C LEU A 248 30.36 -10.54 0.49
N GLY A 249 29.72 -11.69 0.32
CA GLY A 249 28.42 -11.82 -0.35
C GLY A 249 27.22 -11.30 0.46
N ASP A 250 27.39 -11.12 1.77
CA ASP A 250 26.36 -10.55 2.65
C ASP A 250 26.31 -9.02 2.59
N LEU A 251 27.34 -8.39 2.02
CA LEU A 251 27.42 -6.94 1.88
C LEU A 251 26.68 -6.49 0.63
N LYS A 252 25.89 -5.42 0.76
CA LYS A 252 25.28 -4.70 -0.36
C LYS A 252 25.54 -3.20 -0.24
N PRO A 253 25.59 -2.44 -1.34
CA PRO A 253 25.69 -0.99 -1.27
C PRO A 253 24.59 -0.39 -0.40
N ASP A 254 24.96 0.46 0.56
CA ASP A 254 24.02 1.16 1.41
C ASP A 254 23.59 2.48 0.75
N LYS A 255 22.60 2.38 -0.14
CA LYS A 255 22.04 3.54 -0.83
C LYS A 255 21.51 4.58 0.16
N LEU A 256 20.93 4.14 1.28
CA LEU A 256 20.28 5.01 2.24
C LEU A 256 21.30 5.82 3.05
N MET A 257 22.37 5.17 3.53
CA MET A 257 23.48 5.87 4.17
C MET A 257 24.17 6.84 3.20
N ARG A 258 24.34 6.46 1.92
CA ARG A 258 24.88 7.37 0.90
C ARG A 258 24.00 8.61 0.68
N ILE A 259 22.68 8.43 0.66
CA ILE A 259 21.72 9.55 0.58
C ILE A 259 21.80 10.40 1.86
N ARG A 260 21.95 9.77 3.03
CA ARG A 260 22.10 10.44 4.33
C ARG A 260 23.30 11.37 4.37
N ILE A 261 24.49 10.87 4.00
CA ILE A 261 25.72 11.67 3.94
C ILE A 261 25.56 12.84 2.98
N ARG A 262 24.98 12.59 1.79
CA ARG A 262 24.72 13.64 0.80
C ARG A 262 23.82 14.75 1.36
N SER A 263 22.76 14.37 2.06
CA SER A 263 21.82 15.31 2.67
C SER A 263 22.46 16.10 3.81
N ALA A 264 23.29 15.46 4.65
CA ALA A 264 24.06 16.13 5.70
C ALA A 264 25.01 17.19 5.14
N ILE A 265 25.83 16.84 4.14
CA ILE A 265 26.75 17.77 3.47
C ILE A 265 26.00 18.98 2.88
N ARG A 266 24.78 18.78 2.39
CA ARG A 266 23.93 19.88 1.89
C ARG A 266 23.48 20.82 3.01
N VAL A 267 23.12 20.28 4.18
CA VAL A 267 22.72 21.07 5.35
C VAL A 267 23.91 21.89 5.86
N GLU A 268 25.08 21.26 6.01
CA GLU A 268 26.32 21.94 6.41
C GLU A 268 26.68 23.09 5.46
N LYS A 269 26.69 22.85 4.15
CA LYS A 269 26.96 23.89 3.13
C LYS A 269 25.96 25.06 3.17
N ARG A 270 24.70 24.81 3.52
CA ARG A 270 23.69 25.87 3.68
C ARG A 270 23.95 26.68 4.94
N HIS A 271 24.32 26.01 6.02
CA HIS A 271 24.67 26.65 7.27
C HIS A 271 25.89 27.57 7.11
N ASP A 272 26.96 27.10 6.46
CA ASP A 272 28.18 27.88 6.22
C ASP A 272 27.92 29.11 5.34
N LYS A 273 27.14 28.96 4.26
CA LYS A 273 26.76 30.10 3.41
C LYS A 273 25.94 31.15 4.16
N ASN A 274 25.04 30.72 5.04
CA ASN A 274 24.25 31.65 5.84
C ASN A 274 25.15 32.43 6.81
N LEU A 275 26.16 31.78 7.40
CA LEU A 275 27.16 32.43 8.25
C LEU A 275 27.97 33.48 7.48
N GLU A 276 28.38 33.20 6.24
CA GLU A 276 29.12 34.17 5.40
C GLU A 276 28.29 35.40 5.00
N THR A 277 26.96 35.27 4.87
CA THR A 277 26.07 36.39 4.47
C THR A 277 25.67 37.34 5.60
N VAL A 278 26.00 37.01 6.85
CA VAL A 278 25.64 37.81 8.04
C VAL A 278 26.81 38.70 8.51
N VAL A 279 27.95 38.67 7.81
CA VAL A 279 29.15 39.49 8.09
C VAL A 279 29.25 40.69 7.16
#